data_AF-A0A7L2F9J5-F1
#
_entry.id   AF-A0A7L2F9J5-F1
#
_cell.length_a   1.000
_cell.length_b   1.000
_cell.length_c   1.000
_cell.angle_alpha   90.00
_cell.angle_beta   90.00
_cell.angle_gamma   90.00
#
_symmetry.space_group_name_H-M   'P 1'
#
loop_
_entity.id
_entity.type
_entity.pdbx_description
1 polymer ?
#
loop_
_entity_poly.entity_id
_entity_poly.type
_entity_poly.pdbx_seq_one_letter_code
_entity_poly.pdbx_strand_id
1 'polypeptide(L)' 'FGRGGEEVPCVLGISKELVVLVDLAAKEVVFNCFTGDVIGWSAEGAALRIYHGRGDLVSLRVGILGTAGTAGTAGTEEGA' A
#
# COMPACT_ATOMS: atom_id res chain seq x y z
N PHE A 1 4.65 10.33 8.63
CA PHE A 1 3.99 9.73 7.47
C PHE A 1 3.81 8.25 7.74
N GLY A 2 2.60 7.83 8.16
CA GLY A 2 2.22 6.43 8.43
C GLY A 2 3.17 5.60 9.29
N ARG A 3 3.54 6.06 10.50
CA ARG A 3 4.32 5.23 11.44
C ARG A 3 3.40 4.16 12.05
N GLY A 4 3.39 2.93 11.51
CA GLY A 4 2.91 1.77 12.28
C GLY A 4 2.12 0.67 11.55
N GLY A 5 1.91 0.74 10.24
CA GLY A 5 1.30 -0.35 9.47
C GLY A 5 2.36 -1.20 8.77
N GLU A 6 2.26 -2.51 8.86
CA GLU A 6 3.06 -3.42 8.04
C GLU A 6 2.74 -3.18 6.56
N GLU A 7 3.78 -3.01 5.75
CA GLU A 7 3.62 -2.82 4.31
C GLU A 7 3.52 -4.19 3.65
N VAL A 8 2.37 -4.46 3.03
CA VAL A 8 2.10 -5.75 2.39
C VAL A 8 2.51 -5.68 0.91
N PRO A 9 3.33 -6.63 0.41
CA PRO A 9 3.60 -6.79 -1.01
C PRO A 9 2.29 -7.06 -1.76
N CYS A 10 1.85 -6.11 -2.58
CA CYS A 10 0.60 -6.21 -3.29
C CYS A 10 0.71 -5.76 -4.75
N VAL A 11 -0.28 -6.17 -5.54
CA VAL A 11 -0.51 -5.69 -6.90
C VAL A 11 -1.78 -4.84 -6.95
N LEU A 12 -1.71 -3.74 -7.71
CA LEU A 12 -2.85 -2.87 -8.00
C LEU A 12 -3.59 -3.35 -9.25
N GLY A 13 -4.88 -3.67 -9.11
CA GLY A 13 -5.79 -3.95 -10.21
C GLY A 13 -6.79 -2.80 -10.38
N ILE A 14 -6.96 -2.33 -11.62
CA ILE A 14 -7.95 -1.29 -11.96
C ILE A 14 -8.80 -1.81 -13.12
N SER A 15 -10.11 -1.71 -12.96
CA SER A 15 -11.10 -1.98 -14.00
C SER A 15 -12.09 -0.82 -14.09
N LYS A 16 -13.04 -0.92 -15.02
CA LYS A 16 -14.13 0.04 -15.13
C LYS A 16 -14.96 0.13 -13.83
N GLU A 17 -15.09 -0.98 -13.11
CA GLU A 17 -16.05 -1.09 -11.99
C GLU A 17 -15.36 -1.09 -10.62
N LEU A 18 -14.15 -1.64 -10.54
CA LEU A 18 -13.44 -1.85 -9.29
C LEU A 18 -11.97 -1.44 -9.38
N VAL A 19 -11.49 -0.87 -8.27
CA VAL A 19 -10.08 -0.75 -7.93
C VAL A 19 -9.79 -1.71 -6.78
N VAL A 20 -8.79 -2.56 -6.92
CA VAL A 20 -8.45 -3.60 -5.94
C VAL A 20 -6.96 -3.66 -5.65
N LEU A 21 -6.60 -4.03 -4.43
CA LEU A 21 -5.25 -4.49 -4.09
C LEU A 21 -5.31 -5.96 -3.72
N VAL A 22 -4.38 -6.73 -4.29
CA VAL A 22 -4.25 -8.15 -4.02
C VAL A 22 -2.90 -8.39 -3.36
N ASP A 23 -2.90 -9.00 -2.18
CA ASP A 23 -1.68 -9.46 -1.52
C ASP A 23 -1.06 -10.59 -2.34
N LEU A 24 0.23 -10.48 -2.66
CA LEU A 24 0.97 -11.47 -3.43
C LEU A 24 1.24 -12.75 -2.63
N ALA A 25 1.33 -12.66 -1.30
CA ALA A 25 1.60 -13.80 -0.41
C ALA A 25 0.32 -14.60 -0.14
N ALA A 26 -0.73 -13.97 0.40
CA ALA A 26 -1.99 -14.63 0.69
C ALA A 26 -2.82 -14.94 -0.57
N LYS A 27 -2.58 -14.23 -1.69
CA LYS A 27 -3.39 -14.27 -2.91
C LYS A 27 -4.84 -13.86 -2.68
N GLU A 28 -5.05 -12.92 -1.76
CA GLU A 28 -6.37 -12.41 -1.37
C GLU A 28 -6.51 -10.91 -1.64
N VAL A 29 -7.75 -10.46 -1.84
CA VAL A 29 -8.08 -9.04 -2.02
C VAL A 29 -8.04 -8.37 -0.65
N VAL A 30 -7.01 -7.54 -0.41
CA VAL A 30 -6.82 -6.80 0.85
C VAL A 30 -7.46 -5.41 0.82
N PHE A 31 -7.79 -4.91 -0.38
CA PHE A 31 -8.52 -3.66 -0.57
C PHE A 31 -9.40 -3.77 -1.81
N ASN A 32 -10.62 -3.24 -1.73
CA ASN A 32 -11.46 -2.99 -2.90
C ASN A 32 -12.29 -1.72 -2.70
N CYS A 33 -12.52 -0.99 -3.77
CA CYS A 33 -13.56 0.03 -3.85
C CYS A 33 -14.14 0.10 -5.26
N PHE A 34 -15.36 0.63 -5.39
CA PHE A 34 -15.90 0.92 -6.71
C PHE A 34 -15.13 2.07 -7.34
N THR A 35 -14.87 2.01 -8.64
CA THR A 35 -14.19 3.08 -9.37
C THR A 35 -14.96 4.41 -9.25
N GLY A 36 -16.29 4.36 -9.10
CA GLY A 36 -17.12 5.55 -8.86
C GLY A 36 -16.94 6.20 -7.49
N ASP A 37 -16.39 5.48 -6.51
CA ASP A 37 -16.11 6.02 -5.16
C ASP A 37 -14.71 6.66 -5.09
N VAL A 38 -13.90 6.55 -6.15
CA VAL A 38 -12.60 7.21 -6.22
C VAL A 38 -12.80 8.71 -6.47
N ILE A 39 -12.40 9.52 -5.50
CA ILE A 39 -12.48 10.98 -5.56
C ILE A 39 -11.36 11.52 -6.45
N GLY A 40 -10.17 10.90 -6.37
CA GLY A 40 -9.00 11.26 -7.16
C GLY A 40 -7.76 10.52 -6.70
N TRP A 41 -6.66 10.71 -7.42
CA TRP A 41 -5.36 10.15 -7.07
C TRP A 41 -4.24 11.17 -7.26
N SER A 42 -3.14 10.97 -6.54
CA SER A 42 -1.90 11.73 -6.72
C SER A 42 -0.72 10.77 -6.80
N ALA A 43 0.19 11.00 -7.74
CA ALA A 43 1.45 10.27 -7.86
C ALA A 43 2.61 11.20 -7.56
N GLU A 44 3.56 10.74 -6.74
CA GLU A 44 4.74 11.50 -6.33
C GLU A 44 5.94 10.55 -6.29
N GLY A 45 6.83 10.68 -7.27
CA GLY A 45 7.95 9.75 -7.45
C GLY A 45 7.45 8.31 -7.63
N ALA A 46 7.85 7.42 -6.72
CA ALA A 46 7.43 6.02 -6.70
C ALA A 46 6.15 5.76 -5.89
N ALA A 47 5.51 6.79 -5.32
CA ALA A 47 4.32 6.64 -4.50
C ALA A 47 3.04 7.01 -5.26
N LEU A 48 1.97 6.23 -5.07
CA LEU A 48 0.62 6.48 -5.55
C LEU A 48 -0.33 6.54 -4.36
N ARG A 49 -1.14 7.59 -4.29
CA ARG A 49 -2.18 7.80 -3.28
C ARG A 49 -3.53 7.83 -3.96
N ILE A 50 -4.47 6.99 -3.53
CA ILE A 50 -5.83 6.91 -4.06
C ILE A 50 -6.80 7.33 -2.95
N TYR A 51 -7.51 8.43 -3.17
CA TYR A 51 -8.51 8.97 -2.25
C TYR A 51 -9.90 8.46 -2.66
N HIS A 52 -10.65 7.90 -1.71
CA HIS A 52 -11.93 7.26 -1.98
C HIS A 52 -12.96 7.47 -0.86
N GLY A 53 -14.24 7.20 -1.18
CA GLY A 53 -15.34 7.21 -0.21
C GLY A 53 -15.56 8.58 0.44
N ARG A 54 -15.37 8.68 1.76
CA ARG A 54 -15.58 9.92 2.53
C ARG A 54 -14.28 10.67 2.87
N GLY A 55 -13.22 10.41 2.11
CA GLY A 55 -11.88 10.97 2.35
C GLY A 55 -10.89 9.96 2.92
N ASP A 56 -11.20 8.66 2.84
CA ASP A 56 -10.23 7.61 3.13
C ASP A 56 -9.16 7.55 2.04
N LEU A 57 -8.00 7.00 2.39
CA LEU A 57 -6.84 6.95 1.52
C LEU A 57 -6.16 5.59 1.60
N VAL A 58 -5.87 5.02 0.43
CA VAL A 58 -4.90 3.93 0.29
C VAL A 58 -3.64 4.44 -0.40
N SER A 59 -2.49 4.07 0.15
CA SER A 59 -1.18 4.47 -0.36
C SER A 59 -0.38 3.25 -0.81
N LEU A 60 0.23 3.37 -1.97
CA LEU A 60 1.03 2.35 -2.62
C LEU A 60 2.38 2.96 -2.97
N ARG A 61 3.41 2.13 -3.03
CA ARG A 61 4.68 2.51 -3.63
C ARG A 61 5.16 1.42 -4.57
N VAL A 62 5.87 1.82 -5.61
CA VAL A 62 6.56 0.90 -6.50
C VAL A 62 7.62 0.17 -5.68
N GLY A 63 7.37 -1.11 -5.44
CA GLY A 63 8.40 -2.01 -4.94
C GLY A 63 9.41 -2.24 -6.06
N ILE A 64 10.69 -1.95 -5.82
CA ILE A 64 11.76 -2.47 -6.67
C ILE A 64 11.77 -3.97 -6.41
N LEU A 65 11.51 -4.76 -7.46
CA LEU A 65 11.56 -6.22 -7.39
C LEU A 65 13.03 -6.63 -7.21
N GLY A 66 13.48 -6.63 -5.95
CA GLY A 66 14.90 -6.76 -5.62
C GLY A 66 15.19 -6.50 -4.15
N THR A 67 14.57 -7.28 -3.26
CA THR A 67 15.12 -7.91 -2.05
C THR A 67 13.94 -8.27 -1.15
N ALA A 68 13.83 -9.56 -0.84
CA ALA A 68 13.00 -10.02 0.26
C ALA A 68 13.28 -9.16 1.51
N GLY A 69 12.22 -8.84 2.25
CA GLY A 69 12.26 -7.85 3.31
C GLY A 69 13.42 -8.04 4.29
N THR A 70 14.11 -6.95 4.57
CA THR A 70 14.73 -6.76 5.89
C THR A 70 13.70 -6.08 6.78
N ALA A 71 12.76 -6.90 7.28
CA ALA A 71 12.02 -6.55 8.47
C ALA A 71 13.01 -6.42 9.64
N GLY A 72 12.99 -5.27 10.32
CA GLY A 72 13.24 -5.10 11.75
C GLY A 72 14.59 -5.54 12.33
N THR A 73 15.40 -4.56 12.71
CA THR A 73 16.09 -4.61 14.01
C THR A 73 15.89 -3.28 14.73
N ALA A 74 14.87 -3.23 15.59
CA ALA A 74 14.78 -2.28 16.67
C ALA A 74 15.40 -2.90 17.92
N GLY A 75 16.45 -2.24 18.44
CA GLY A 75 16.87 -2.25 19.85
C GLY A 75 17.87 -3.33 20.29
N THR A 76 19.06 -2.89 20.72
CA THR A 76 19.52 -3.14 22.11
C THR A 76 20.50 -2.04 22.55
N GLU A 77 20.11 -1.36 23.63
CA GLU A 77 20.86 -0.67 24.71
C GLU A 77 22.02 0.33 24.48
N GLU A 78 21.72 1.55 24.93
CA GLU A 78 22.56 2.44 25.73
C GLU A 78 23.28 1.71 26.89
N GLY A 79 24.58 1.99 27.09
CA GLY A 79 25.23 1.83 28.40
C GLY A 79 26.48 0.95 28.45
N ALA A 80 27.66 1.57 28.32
CA ALA A 80 28.85 1.37 29.15
C ALA A 80 29.92 2.42 28.80
#